data_AF-A0A9D0VHK3-F1
#
_entry.id   AF-A0A9D0VHK3-F1
#
_cell.length_a   1.000
_cell.length_b   1.000
_cell.length_c   1.000
_cell.angle_alpha   90.00
_cell.angle_beta   90.00
_cell.angle_gamma   90.00
#
_symmetry.space_group_name_H-M   'P 1'
#
loop_
_entity.id
_entity.type
_entity.pdbx_description
1 polymer ?
#
loop_
_entity_poly.entity_id
_entity_poly.type
_entity_poly.pdbx_seq_one_letter_code
_entity_poly.pdbx_strand_id
1 'polypeptide(L)'
;MDLKDLTEAERRSFFGLLTTMVDADGKVAEEELEEIDALAEEMEIDLCAALEEARAQFRDRDAALESASEIQRTEARELVQTVLHDLAQRDGEQSPEELQLLADLRALWSDGA
;
A
#
# COMPACT_ATOMS: atom_id res chain seq x y z
N MET A 1 -15.79 4.36 -2.44
CA MET A 1 -14.84 3.95 -3.49
C MET A 1 -14.24 2.66 -3.00
N ASP A 2 -14.17 1.67 -3.89
CA ASP A 2 -13.57 0.37 -3.61
C ASP A 2 -12.21 0.27 -4.33
N LEU A 3 -11.38 -0.71 -3.96
CA LEU A 3 -10.04 -0.85 -4.57
C LEU A 3 -10.08 -1.07 -6.09
N LYS A 4 -11.14 -1.70 -6.59
CA LYS A 4 -11.38 -1.88 -8.03
C LYS A 4 -11.58 -0.58 -8.80
N ASP A 5 -11.98 0.51 -8.12
CA ASP A 5 -12.22 1.82 -8.73
C ASP A 5 -10.92 2.65 -8.91
N LEU A 6 -9.80 2.16 -8.38
CA LEU A 6 -8.48 2.75 -8.61
C LEU A 6 -8.10 2.62 -10.08
N THR A 7 -7.58 3.71 -10.64
CA THR A 7 -6.96 3.70 -11.98
C THR A 7 -5.71 2.83 -11.98
N GLU A 8 -5.22 2.44 -13.16
CA GLU A 8 -4.00 1.64 -13.29
C GLU A 8 -2.80 2.29 -12.59
N ALA A 9 -2.65 3.61 -12.70
CA ALA A 9 -1.58 4.36 -12.05
C ALA A 9 -1.72 4.31 -10.51
N GLU A 10 -2.91 4.60 -9.98
CA GLU A 10 -3.18 4.58 -8.54
C GLU A 10 -3.00 3.17 -7.95
N ARG A 11 -3.43 2.15 -8.72
CA ARG A 11 -3.28 0.74 -8.35
C ARG A 11 -1.81 0.33 -8.32
N ARG A 12 -1.00 0.79 -9.30
CA ARG A 12 0.45 0.57 -9.30
C ARG A 12 1.10 1.24 -8.09
N SER A 13 0.74 2.48 -7.77
CA SER A 13 1.23 3.17 -6.57
C SER A 13 0.85 2.43 -5.29
N PHE A 14 -0.39 1.97 -5.19
CA PHE A 14 -0.87 1.16 -4.07
C PHE A 14 -0.02 -0.10 -3.88
N PHE A 15 0.24 -0.88 -4.94
CA PHE A 15 1.09 -2.06 -4.82
C PHE A 15 2.54 -1.72 -4.46
N GLY A 16 3.10 -0.63 -4.98
CA GLY A 16 4.43 -0.18 -4.57
C GLY A 16 4.52 0.12 -3.07
N LEU A 17 3.50 0.77 -2.51
CA LEU A 17 3.41 1.05 -1.08
C LEU A 17 3.19 -0.23 -0.27
N LEU A 18 2.30 -1.11 -0.73
CA LEU A 18 2.01 -2.38 -0.08
C LEU A 18 3.25 -3.28 -0.03
N THR A 19 3.99 -3.39 -1.14
CA THR A 19 5.27 -4.10 -1.15
C THR A 19 6.29 -3.47 -0.21
N THR A 20 6.35 -2.15 -0.13
CA THR A 20 7.26 -1.45 0.80
C THR A 20 6.92 -1.75 2.26
N MET A 21 5.62 -1.85 2.60
CA MET A 21 5.12 -2.22 3.91
C MET A 21 5.49 -3.67 4.25
N VAL A 22 5.18 -4.61 3.36
CA VAL A 22 5.48 -6.03 3.51
C VAL A 22 7.00 -6.32 3.55
N ASP A 23 7.82 -5.51 2.89
CA ASP A 23 9.28 -5.66 2.89
C ASP A 23 9.96 -4.99 4.09
N ALA A 24 9.23 -4.15 4.83
CA ALA A 24 9.79 -3.35 5.93
C ALA A 24 10.29 -4.20 7.09
N ASP A 25 9.54 -5.24 7.46
CA ASP A 25 9.90 -6.15 8.56
C ASP A 25 10.58 -7.46 8.05
N GLY A 26 10.53 -7.69 6.74
CA GLY A 26 11.08 -8.86 6.05
C GLY A 26 10.31 -10.17 6.32
N LYS A 27 9.10 -10.11 6.87
CA LYS A 27 8.25 -11.26 7.19
C LYS A 27 6.78 -10.91 6.98
N VAL A 28 6.12 -11.64 6.10
CA VAL A 28 4.65 -11.61 6.06
C VAL A 28 4.13 -12.55 7.15
N ALA A 29 3.42 -12.03 8.13
CA ALA A 29 2.70 -12.83 9.11
C ALA A 29 1.53 -13.58 8.45
N GLU A 30 1.09 -14.69 9.05
CA GLU A 30 -0.02 -15.50 8.50
C GLU A 30 -1.32 -14.68 8.49
N GLU A 31 -1.50 -13.80 9.47
CA GLU A 31 -2.61 -12.87 9.61
C GLU A 31 -2.62 -11.76 8.55
N GLU A 32 -1.44 -11.34 8.05
CA GLU A 32 -1.33 -10.38 6.95
C GLU A 32 -1.61 -11.04 5.61
N LEU A 33 -1.24 -12.32 5.44
CA LEU A 33 -1.57 -13.09 4.25
C LEU A 33 -3.08 -13.24 4.06
N GLU A 34 -3.86 -13.41 5.14
CA GLU A 34 -5.32 -13.48 5.05
C GLU A 34 -5.94 -12.17 4.52
N GLU A 35 -5.39 -11.01 4.87
CA GLU A 35 -5.87 -9.75 4.28
C GLU A 35 -5.35 -9.49 2.88
N ILE A 36 -4.11 -9.89 2.59
CA ILE A 36 -3.61 -9.90 1.22
C ILE A 36 -4.58 -10.72 0.35
N ASP A 37 -5.00 -11.91 0.79
CA ASP A 37 -5.98 -12.72 0.06
C ASP A 37 -7.36 -12.02 -0.04
N ALA A 38 -7.86 -11.40 1.03
CA ALA A 38 -9.13 -10.66 0.98
C ALA A 38 -9.07 -9.44 0.02
N LEU A 39 -7.95 -8.73 -0.01
CA LEU A 39 -7.69 -7.65 -0.96
C LEU A 39 -7.63 -8.16 -2.40
N ALA A 40 -7.02 -9.32 -2.62
CA ALA A 40 -6.98 -9.98 -3.92
C ALA A 40 -8.41 -10.31 -4.42
N GLU A 41 -9.26 -10.83 -3.53
CA GLU A 41 -10.67 -11.09 -3.82
C GLU A 41 -11.46 -9.81 -4.14
N GLU A 42 -11.28 -8.73 -3.37
CA GLU A 42 -11.96 -7.45 -3.60
C GLU A 42 -11.58 -6.84 -4.95
N MET A 43 -10.30 -6.97 -5.33
CA MET A 43 -9.75 -6.40 -6.55
C MET A 43 -9.96 -7.29 -7.79
N GLU A 44 -10.40 -8.54 -7.59
CA GLU A 44 -10.50 -9.59 -8.62
C GLU A 44 -9.18 -9.81 -9.38
N ILE A 45 -8.06 -9.85 -8.65
CA ILE A 45 -6.71 -10.00 -9.24
C ILE A 45 -5.89 -11.08 -8.54
N ASP A 46 -4.78 -11.46 -9.17
CA ASP A 46 -3.69 -12.18 -8.52
C ASP A 46 -2.77 -11.18 -7.79
N LEU A 47 -2.96 -11.05 -6.48
CA LEU A 47 -2.20 -10.09 -5.69
C LEU A 47 -0.73 -10.49 -5.54
N CYS A 48 -0.41 -11.79 -5.51
CA CYS A 48 0.97 -12.26 -5.49
C CYS A 48 1.72 -11.79 -6.74
N ALA A 49 1.13 -12.00 -7.93
CA ALA A 49 1.71 -11.54 -9.18
C ALA A 49 1.84 -10.00 -9.23
N ALA A 50 0.83 -9.28 -8.72
CA ALA A 50 0.87 -7.81 -8.66
C ALA A 50 1.96 -7.29 -7.71
N LEU A 51 2.16 -7.94 -6.56
CA LEU A 51 3.24 -7.62 -5.63
C LEU A 51 4.62 -7.94 -6.20
N GLU A 52 4.79 -9.08 -6.89
CA GLU A 52 6.04 -9.40 -7.58
C GLU A 52 6.36 -8.38 -8.67
N GLU A 53 5.36 -7.99 -9.47
CA GLU A 53 5.51 -6.95 -10.48
C GLU A 53 5.87 -5.60 -9.85
N ALA A 54 5.21 -5.22 -8.76
CA ALA A 54 5.49 -3.99 -8.04
C ALA A 54 6.91 -4.00 -7.46
N ARG A 55 7.37 -5.10 -6.87
CA ARG A 55 8.73 -5.26 -6.33
C ARG A 55 9.81 -5.16 -7.42
N ALA A 56 9.49 -5.54 -8.65
CA ALA A 56 10.38 -5.36 -9.80
C ALA A 56 10.44 -3.90 -10.29
N GLN A 57 9.38 -3.12 -10.08
CA GLN A 57 9.27 -1.73 -10.52
C GLN A 57 9.72 -0.72 -9.46
N PHE A 58 9.38 -0.98 -8.20
CA PHE A 58 9.69 -0.14 -7.05
C PHE A 58 10.89 -0.73 -6.32
N ARG A 59 12.05 -0.13 -6.59
CA ARG A 59 13.34 -0.59 -6.06
C ARG A 59 13.48 -0.33 -4.55
N ASP A 60 12.84 0.72 -4.09
CA ASP A 60 12.91 1.21 -2.72
C ASP A 60 11.68 2.04 -2.36
N ARG A 61 11.57 2.37 -1.07
CA ARG A 61 10.52 3.18 -0.47
C ARG A 61 10.36 4.54 -1.13
N ASP A 62 11.46 5.18 -1.55
CA ASP A 62 11.40 6.52 -2.14
C ASP A 62 10.69 6.50 -3.49
N ALA A 63 10.94 5.47 -4.31
CA ALA A 63 10.22 5.27 -5.56
C ALA A 63 8.71 5.05 -5.35
N ALA A 64 8.33 4.33 -4.28
CA ALA A 64 6.92 4.11 -3.95
C ALA A 64 6.23 5.41 -3.50
N LEU A 65 6.91 6.21 -2.66
CA LEU A 65 6.41 7.52 -2.22
C LEU A 65 6.32 8.53 -3.37
N GLU A 66 7.28 8.53 -4.30
CA GLU A 66 7.22 9.36 -5.52
C GLU A 66 5.98 9.02 -6.33
N SER A 67 5.71 7.73 -6.59
CA SER A 67 4.51 7.32 -7.29
C SER A 67 3.23 7.66 -6.52
N ALA A 68 3.22 7.52 -5.20
CA ALA A 68 2.11 7.93 -4.36
C ALA A 68 1.79 9.43 -4.42
N SER A 69 2.79 10.27 -4.73
CA SER A 69 2.59 11.72 -4.91
C SER A 69 1.79 12.06 -6.16
N GLU A 70 1.77 11.15 -7.15
CA GLU A 70 1.04 11.33 -8.41
C GLU A 70 -0.46 11.08 -8.25
N ILE A 71 -0.89 10.39 -7.19
CA ILE A 71 -2.32 10.18 -6.88
C ILE A 71 -2.95 11.53 -6.59
N GLN A 72 -3.81 12.03 -7.48
CA GLN A 72 -4.47 13.34 -7.33
C GLN A 72 -5.84 13.25 -6.65
N ARG A 73 -6.54 12.12 -6.76
CA ARG A 73 -7.91 11.95 -6.25
C ARG A 73 -7.88 11.77 -4.74
N THR A 74 -8.54 12.67 -4.01
CA THR A 74 -8.65 12.61 -2.54
C THR A 74 -9.22 11.28 -2.07
N GLU A 75 -10.31 10.82 -2.69
CA GLU A 75 -10.94 9.53 -2.40
C GLU A 75 -10.00 8.32 -2.57
N ALA A 76 -9.08 8.37 -3.55
CA ALA A 76 -8.09 7.32 -3.75
C ALA A 76 -7.01 7.37 -2.67
N ARG A 77 -6.54 8.56 -2.29
CA ARG A 77 -5.58 8.76 -1.19
C ARG A 77 -6.14 8.23 0.13
N GLU A 78 -7.39 8.58 0.45
CA GLU A 78 -8.07 8.14 1.67
C GLU A 78 -8.25 6.62 1.69
N LEU A 79 -8.66 6.02 0.57
CA LEU A 79 -8.79 4.56 0.46
C LEU A 79 -7.44 3.86 0.66
N VAL A 80 -6.40 4.28 -0.06
CA VAL A 80 -5.06 3.70 0.07
C VAL A 80 -4.54 3.83 1.50
N GLN A 81 -4.72 4.99 2.13
CA GLN A 81 -4.31 5.20 3.52
C GLN A 81 -5.05 4.27 4.48
N THR A 82 -6.35 4.10 4.28
CA THR A 82 -7.19 3.23 5.13
C THR A 82 -6.73 1.79 5.02
N VAL A 83 -6.56 1.28 3.79
CA VAL A 83 -6.17 -0.12 3.56
C VAL A 83 -4.77 -0.42 4.13
N LEU A 84 -3.79 0.46 3.89
CA LEU A 84 -2.44 0.29 4.43
C LEU A 84 -2.42 0.37 5.96
N HIS A 85 -3.24 1.24 6.55
CA HIS A 85 -3.36 1.34 8.00
C HIS A 85 -4.01 0.09 8.61
N ASP A 86 -5.07 -0.43 7.98
CA ASP A 86 -5.78 -1.62 8.46
C ASP A 86 -4.89 -2.87 8.37
N LEU A 87 -4.08 -3.00 7.33
CA LEU A 87 -3.06 -4.05 7.20
C LEU A 87 -2.04 -3.98 8.34
N ALA A 88 -1.41 -2.82 8.52
CA ALA A 88 -0.39 -2.61 9.54
C ALA A 88 -0.92 -2.77 10.98
N GLN A 89 -2.23 -2.76 11.23
CA GLN A 89 -2.79 -2.94 12.58
C GLN A 89 -3.11 -4.39 12.95
N ARG A 90 -3.07 -5.32 12.00
CA ARG A 90 -3.61 -6.68 12.22
C ARG A 90 -2.68 -7.64 12.93
N ASP A 91 -1.39 -7.50 12.73
CA ASP A 91 -0.34 -8.21 13.46
C ASP A 91 -0.28 -7.80 14.95
N GLY A 92 -0.93 -6.70 15.31
CA GLY A 92 -1.02 -6.17 16.68
C GLY A 92 0.22 -5.40 17.14
N GLU A 93 1.27 -5.34 16.33
CA GLU A 93 2.53 -4.64 16.61
C GLU A 93 3.08 -3.96 15.36
N GLN A 94 2.61 -2.73 15.09
CA GLN A 94 3.18 -1.88 14.04
C GLN A 94 4.69 -1.68 14.23
N SER A 95 5.47 -2.07 13.22
CA SER A 95 6.90 -1.80 13.19
C SER A 95 7.18 -0.29 13.08
N PRO A 96 8.32 0.21 13.59
CA PRO A 96 8.74 1.59 13.39
C PRO A 96 8.77 2.01 11.91
N GLU A 97 9.13 1.08 11.02
CA GLU A 97 9.25 1.29 9.58
C GLU A 97 7.88 1.53 8.93
N GLU A 98 6.86 0.75 9.29
CA GLU A 98 5.48 0.92 8.82
C GLU A 98 4.84 2.20 9.35
N LEU A 99 5.04 2.50 10.64
CA LEU A 99 4.61 3.76 11.24
C LEU A 99 5.21 4.95 10.51
N GLN A 100 6.50 4.87 10.16
CA GLN A 100 7.17 5.91 9.40
C GLN A 100 6.59 5.99 7.97
N LEU A 101 6.26 4.87 7.32
CA LEU A 101 5.66 4.87 5.97
C LEU A 101 4.28 5.56 5.98
N LEU A 102 3.43 5.20 6.93
CA LEU A 102 2.10 5.81 7.10
C LEU A 102 2.20 7.30 7.43
N ALA A 103 3.18 7.70 8.26
CA ALA A 103 3.42 9.10 8.59
C ALA A 103 3.86 9.91 7.36
N ASP A 104 4.75 9.36 6.54
CA ASP A 104 5.23 10.02 5.32
C ASP A 104 4.12 10.18 4.29
N LEU A 105 3.29 9.14 4.08
CA LEU A 105 2.11 9.23 3.23
C LEU A 105 1.12 10.29 3.71
N ARG A 106 0.91 10.36 5.04
CA ARG A 106 0.04 11.39 5.61
C ARG A 106 0.59 12.79 5.36
N ALA A 107 1.88 13.00 5.55
CA ALA A 107 2.53 14.29 5.29
C ALA A 107 2.42 14.66 3.81
N LEU A 108 2.75 13.72 2.91
CA LEU A 108 2.71 13.88 1.46
C LEU A 108 1.36 14.38 0.96
N TRP A 109 0.27 13.81 1.48
CA TRP A 109 -1.08 14.14 1.04
C TRP A 109 -1.74 15.28 1.82
N SER A 110 -1.20 15.64 2.99
CA SER A 110 -1.65 16.81 3.76
C SER A 110 -1.10 18.12 3.22
N ASP A 111 0.13 18.12 2.67
CA ASP A 111 0.77 19.32 2.10
C ASP A 111 0.25 19.70 0.69
N GLY A 112 -0.60 18.86 0.09
CA GLY A 112 -1.19 19.08 -1.23
C GLY A 112 -2.68 19.44 -1.24
N ALA A 113 -3.26 19.79 -0.08
CA ALA A 113 -4.67 20.15 0.10
C ALA A 113 -4.94 21.66 0.04
#